data_AF-A0A0V0Z3U8-F1
#
_entry.id   AF-A0A0V0Z3U8-F1
#
_cell.length_a   1.000
_cell.length_b   1.000
_cell.length_c   1.000
_cell.angle_alpha   90.00
_cell.angle_beta   90.00
_cell.angle_gamma   90.00
#
_symmetry.space_group_name_H-M   'P 1'
#
loop_
_entity.id
_entity.type
_entity.pdbx_description
1 polymer ?
#
loop_
_entity_poly.entity_id
_entity_poly.type
_entity_poly.pdbx_seq_one_letter_code
_entity_poly.pdbx_strand_id
1 'polypeptide(L)'
;MTQKRMLSYVKLHIYFILIAISQSQNSKCKEANGGGDVDWAILYKAPGQVSGKIIVSTNAGAWVNGNRELTQRDQQSFGVTLLHVVGHHDEIKFLAYNNVPPGMPNVKTKSNSKGVIIVQTTQNTDAASWIVHTVPGFPAAKTGYSWPVAENANGHLLICLTISESQINAIAASLLRAEPLVHYNDIPETETVGMQYFKKLSDGQFPTVPPYLSRQSIKTAAQAAVTVNVYSKSASSRYGK
;
A
#
# COMPACT_ATOMS: atom_id res chain seq x y z
N MET A 1 38.10 -4.91 -37.65
CA MET A 1 37.66 -4.63 -36.26
C MET A 1 37.33 -5.97 -35.62
N THR A 2 38.17 -6.43 -34.69
CA THR A 2 38.30 -7.83 -34.24
C THR A 2 37.07 -8.35 -33.48
N GLN A 3 36.69 -9.60 -33.76
CA GLN A 3 35.58 -10.37 -33.18
C GLN A 3 35.43 -10.26 -31.64
N LYS A 4 36.56 -10.04 -30.93
CA LYS A 4 36.57 -9.76 -29.47
C LYS A 4 35.83 -8.47 -29.06
N ARG A 5 35.90 -7.40 -29.87
CA ARG A 5 35.14 -6.15 -29.59
C ARG A 5 33.64 -6.38 -29.75
N MET A 6 33.23 -7.11 -30.78
CA MET A 6 31.81 -7.41 -31.06
C MET A 6 31.18 -8.28 -29.96
N LEU A 7 31.90 -9.30 -29.45
CA LEU A 7 31.45 -10.09 -28.29
C LEU A 7 31.30 -9.25 -27.01
N SER A 8 32.18 -8.25 -26.81
CA SER A 8 32.11 -7.35 -25.65
C SER A 8 30.88 -6.44 -25.71
N TYR A 9 30.54 -5.91 -26.89
CA TYR A 9 29.34 -5.08 -27.07
C TYR A 9 28.06 -5.89 -26.90
N VAL A 10 28.00 -7.11 -27.44
CA VAL A 10 26.83 -8.01 -27.28
C VAL A 10 26.64 -8.42 -25.81
N LYS A 11 27.71 -8.75 -25.09
CA LYS A 11 27.62 -9.03 -23.64
C LYS A 11 27.16 -7.81 -22.85
N LEU A 12 27.65 -6.62 -23.15
CA LEU A 12 27.25 -5.38 -22.44
C LEU A 12 25.76 -5.06 -22.65
N HIS A 13 25.22 -5.28 -23.86
CA HIS A 13 23.79 -5.09 -24.15
C HIS A 13 22.91 -6.13 -23.46
N ILE A 14 23.35 -7.40 -23.40
CA ILE A 14 22.63 -8.45 -22.66
C ILE A 14 22.61 -8.15 -21.16
N TYR A 15 23.70 -7.64 -20.59
CA TYR A 15 23.72 -7.15 -19.20
C TYR A 15 22.78 -5.96 -18.98
N PHE A 16 22.75 -4.99 -19.90
CA PHE A 16 21.84 -3.84 -19.81
C PHE A 16 20.36 -4.25 -19.92
N ILE A 17 20.05 -5.25 -20.76
CA ILE A 17 18.70 -5.83 -20.92
C ILE A 17 18.31 -6.66 -19.69
N LEU A 18 19.24 -7.41 -19.07
CA LEU A 18 18.96 -8.15 -17.83
C LEU A 18 18.75 -7.22 -16.62
N ILE A 19 19.43 -6.07 -16.58
CA ILE A 19 19.18 -5.03 -15.56
C ILE A 19 17.80 -4.37 -15.78
N ALA A 20 17.34 -4.24 -17.03
CA ALA A 20 16.01 -3.71 -17.35
C ALA A 20 14.84 -4.71 -17.12
N ILE A 21 15.11 -6.03 -17.02
CA ILE A 21 14.09 -7.07 -16.78
C ILE A 21 14.03 -7.49 -15.29
N SER A 22 14.89 -6.91 -14.44
CA SER A 22 14.60 -6.91 -13.01
C SER A 22 13.43 -5.95 -12.80
N GLN A 23 12.18 -6.42 -12.92
CA GLN A 23 11.07 -5.73 -12.27
C GLN A 23 11.49 -5.60 -10.82
N SER A 24 11.88 -4.39 -10.42
CA SER A 24 12.22 -4.10 -9.02
C SER A 24 10.95 -4.38 -8.23
N GLN A 25 10.91 -5.57 -7.63
CA GLN A 25 9.86 -6.05 -6.76
C GLN A 25 9.99 -5.30 -5.44
N ASN A 26 9.64 -4.03 -5.49
CA ASN A 26 9.77 -3.12 -4.37
C ASN A 26 8.38 -2.78 -3.81
N SER A 27 8.40 -2.36 -2.55
CA SER A 27 7.23 -1.96 -1.78
C SER A 27 6.59 -0.64 -2.24
N LYS A 28 6.97 -0.06 -3.39
CA LYS A 28 6.53 1.27 -3.83
C LYS A 28 5.24 1.21 -4.65
N CYS A 29 4.52 2.33 -4.66
CA CYS A 29 3.35 2.52 -5.51
C CYS A 29 3.73 2.45 -6.98
N LYS A 30 2.83 1.95 -7.82
CA LYS A 30 3.10 1.72 -9.24
C LYS A 30 2.31 2.63 -10.17
N GLU A 31 2.86 2.87 -11.35
CA GLU A 31 2.22 3.50 -12.51
C GLU A 31 0.91 2.82 -12.88
N ALA A 32 0.10 3.47 -13.74
CA ALA A 32 -1.20 2.94 -14.16
C ALA A 32 -1.14 1.52 -14.75
N ASN A 33 -0.06 1.20 -15.47
CA ASN A 33 0.21 -0.10 -16.06
C ASN A 33 0.99 -1.06 -15.14
N GLY A 34 1.30 -0.66 -13.91
CA GLY A 34 2.06 -1.45 -12.95
C GLY A 34 3.59 -1.49 -13.20
N GLY A 35 4.11 -0.81 -14.23
CA GLY A 35 5.50 -0.98 -14.66
C GLY A 35 6.53 -0.10 -13.95
N GLY A 36 6.22 1.19 -13.75
CA GLY A 36 7.11 2.15 -13.10
C GLY A 36 6.73 2.42 -11.65
N ASP A 37 7.66 2.94 -10.85
CA ASP A 37 7.39 3.42 -9.50
C ASP A 37 6.88 4.86 -9.52
N VAL A 38 5.93 5.17 -8.66
CA VAL A 38 5.37 6.51 -8.47
C VAL A 38 5.39 6.88 -6.99
N ASP A 39 5.39 8.18 -6.71
CA ASP A 39 5.40 8.70 -5.35
C ASP A 39 4.03 8.52 -4.68
N TRP A 40 2.97 8.62 -5.46
CA TRP A 40 1.60 8.33 -5.04
C TRP A 40 0.74 7.94 -6.25
N ALA A 41 -0.30 7.16 -5.97
CA ALA A 41 -1.33 6.77 -6.93
C ALA A 41 -2.71 6.80 -6.28
N ILE A 42 -3.72 7.29 -7.01
CA ILE A 42 -5.12 7.29 -6.55
C ILE A 42 -5.97 6.65 -7.64
N LEU A 43 -6.69 5.59 -7.27
CA LEU A 43 -7.62 4.91 -8.15
C LEU A 43 -9.04 5.08 -7.65
N TYR A 44 -9.93 5.46 -8.55
CA TYR A 44 -11.37 5.50 -8.32
C TYR A 44 -12.08 4.51 -9.26
N LYS A 45 -12.79 3.55 -8.67
CA LYS A 45 -13.67 2.62 -9.36
C LYS A 45 -15.11 3.11 -9.21
N ALA A 46 -15.80 3.35 -10.32
CA ALA A 46 -17.21 3.72 -10.27
C ALA A 46 -18.11 2.48 -9.97
N PRO A 47 -19.32 2.69 -9.40
CA PRO A 47 -20.33 1.65 -9.29
C PRO A 47 -20.63 0.97 -10.64
N GLY A 48 -20.79 -0.35 -10.63
CA GLY A 48 -21.06 -1.16 -11.83
C GLY A 48 -19.87 -1.35 -12.78
N GLN A 49 -18.70 -0.77 -12.49
CA GLN A 49 -17.50 -0.93 -13.30
C GLN A 49 -16.54 -1.97 -12.69
N VAL A 50 -15.82 -2.68 -13.56
CA VAL A 50 -14.77 -3.64 -13.19
C VAL A 50 -13.37 -3.05 -13.27
N SER A 51 -13.22 -1.91 -13.95
CA SER A 51 -12.00 -1.10 -14.02
C SER A 51 -12.23 0.26 -13.38
N GLY A 52 -11.13 0.96 -13.07
CA GLY A 52 -11.16 2.29 -12.48
C GLY A 52 -10.54 3.36 -13.39
N LYS A 53 -10.68 4.60 -12.95
CA LYS A 53 -9.82 5.73 -13.38
C LYS A 53 -8.69 5.88 -12.37
N ILE A 54 -7.50 6.23 -12.83
CA ILE A 54 -6.32 6.39 -12.00
C ILE A 54 -5.59 7.70 -12.31
N ILE A 55 -5.07 8.33 -11.28
CA ILE A 55 -4.14 9.46 -11.36
C ILE A 55 -2.88 9.11 -10.56
N VAL A 56 -1.72 9.47 -11.08
CA VAL A 56 -0.41 9.10 -10.55
C VAL A 56 0.50 10.31 -10.48
N SER A 57 1.51 10.28 -9.61
CA SER A 57 2.39 11.43 -9.37
C SER A 57 3.16 11.92 -10.60
N THR A 58 3.49 11.02 -11.53
CA THR A 58 4.20 11.33 -12.79
C THR A 58 3.29 11.99 -13.83
N ASN A 59 1.97 11.93 -13.64
CA ASN A 59 0.96 12.59 -14.47
C ASN A 59 -0.15 13.19 -13.60
N ALA A 60 0.23 14.07 -12.67
CA ALA A 60 -0.66 14.62 -11.65
C ALA A 60 -1.77 15.57 -12.18
N GLY A 61 -1.84 15.80 -13.50
CA GLY A 61 -2.83 16.68 -14.13
C GLY A 61 -4.01 15.94 -14.78
N ALA A 62 -3.98 14.61 -14.87
CA ALA A 62 -4.98 13.86 -15.64
C ALA A 62 -5.36 12.52 -15.01
N TRP A 63 -6.67 12.32 -14.86
CA TRP A 63 -7.23 10.99 -14.62
C TRP A 63 -7.27 10.20 -15.92
N VAL A 64 -6.59 9.06 -15.96
CA VAL A 64 -6.55 8.15 -17.10
C VAL A 64 -7.36 6.89 -16.81
N ASN A 65 -7.67 6.11 -17.84
CA ASN A 65 -8.23 4.77 -17.65
C ASN A 65 -7.20 3.87 -16.96
N GLY A 66 -7.64 3.05 -16.01
CA GLY A 66 -6.86 1.95 -15.50
C GLY A 66 -6.49 1.00 -16.63
N ASN A 67 -5.26 0.49 -16.63
CA ASN A 67 -4.73 -0.29 -17.74
C ASN A 67 -5.36 -1.68 -17.87
N ARG A 68 -5.88 -2.23 -16.76
CA ARG A 68 -6.63 -3.49 -16.68
C ARG A 68 -7.77 -3.39 -15.67
N GLU A 69 -8.63 -4.41 -15.71
CA GLU A 69 -9.66 -4.64 -14.70
C GLU A 69 -9.05 -4.94 -13.33
N LEU A 70 -9.76 -4.59 -12.27
CA LEU A 70 -9.31 -4.83 -10.90
C LEU A 70 -9.34 -6.31 -10.51
N THR A 71 -9.96 -7.17 -11.31
CA THR A 71 -9.90 -8.63 -11.19
C THR A 71 -8.54 -9.21 -11.58
N GLN A 72 -7.73 -8.46 -12.32
CA GLN A 72 -6.42 -8.88 -12.78
C GLN A 72 -5.34 -8.26 -11.91
N ARG A 73 -4.35 -9.06 -11.49
CA ARG A 73 -3.21 -8.55 -10.70
C ARG A 73 -2.21 -7.80 -11.58
N ASP A 74 -1.85 -8.39 -12.71
CA ASP A 74 -0.75 -7.94 -13.54
C ASP A 74 -1.17 -6.79 -14.45
N GLN A 75 -0.20 -5.98 -14.86
CA GLN A 75 -0.41 -4.82 -15.73
C GLN A 75 -1.40 -3.78 -15.16
N GLN A 76 -1.54 -3.70 -13.83
CA GLN A 76 -2.28 -2.63 -13.14
C GLN A 76 -1.56 -2.14 -11.88
N SER A 77 -1.76 -0.87 -11.53
CA SER A 77 -1.08 -0.20 -10.42
C SER A 77 -1.20 -0.95 -9.08
N PHE A 78 -2.41 -1.09 -8.54
CA PHE A 78 -2.62 -1.64 -7.19
C PHE A 78 -2.40 -3.17 -7.15
N GLY A 79 -2.72 -3.86 -8.25
CA GLY A 79 -2.46 -5.30 -8.37
C GLY A 79 -0.97 -5.63 -8.28
N VAL A 80 -0.12 -4.87 -8.97
CA VAL A 80 1.34 -5.06 -8.90
C VAL A 80 1.89 -4.58 -7.55
N THR A 81 1.43 -3.45 -7.02
CA THR A 81 1.86 -2.97 -5.69
C THR A 81 1.58 -4.01 -4.59
N LEU A 82 0.48 -4.76 -4.70
CA LEU A 82 0.07 -5.77 -3.72
C LEU A 82 0.64 -7.18 -3.98
N LEU A 83 1.52 -7.37 -4.97
CA LEU A 83 2.02 -8.69 -5.37
C LEU A 83 2.52 -9.53 -4.19
N HIS A 84 3.31 -8.94 -3.30
CA HIS A 84 3.90 -9.63 -2.14
C HIS A 84 3.07 -9.54 -0.85
N VAL A 85 1.95 -8.83 -0.91
CA VAL A 85 0.88 -8.90 0.11
C VAL A 85 0.05 -10.15 -0.10
N VAL A 86 -0.23 -10.48 -1.36
CA VAL A 86 -1.06 -11.65 -1.73
C VAL A 86 -0.23 -12.91 -2.02
N GLY A 87 1.08 -12.78 -2.23
CA GLY A 87 2.04 -13.88 -2.42
C GLY A 87 3.17 -13.86 -1.38
N HIS A 88 4.03 -14.89 -1.43
CA HIS A 88 5.22 -14.95 -0.58
C HIS A 88 6.39 -14.13 -1.16
N HIS A 89 7.17 -13.49 -0.29
CA HIS A 89 8.47 -12.88 -0.61
C HIS A 89 9.30 -12.80 0.68
N ASP A 90 10.59 -13.06 0.56
CA ASP A 90 11.47 -13.13 1.72
C ASP A 90 11.68 -11.74 2.34
N GLU A 91 11.80 -10.73 1.48
CA GLU A 91 12.19 -9.36 1.87
C GLU A 91 11.02 -8.36 1.86
N ILE A 92 9.78 -8.79 1.62
CA ILE A 92 8.62 -7.87 1.67
C ILE A 92 7.67 -8.33 2.77
N LYS A 93 7.44 -7.45 3.74
CA LYS A 93 6.60 -7.66 4.92
C LYS A 93 5.51 -6.60 4.97
N PHE A 94 4.41 -6.88 5.64
CA PHE A 94 3.29 -5.97 5.70
C PHE A 94 2.40 -6.15 6.93
N LEU A 95 1.68 -5.09 7.24
CA LEU A 95 0.56 -5.07 8.18
C LEU A 95 -0.71 -4.74 7.38
N ALA A 96 -1.72 -5.60 7.46
CA ALA A 96 -3.01 -5.40 6.81
C ALA A 96 -4.12 -5.20 7.85
N TYR A 97 -4.98 -4.21 7.59
CA TYR A 97 -6.12 -3.89 8.44
C TYR A 97 -7.38 -3.69 7.60
N ASN A 98 -8.51 -4.21 8.06
CA ASN A 98 -9.79 -4.12 7.36
C ASN A 98 -10.91 -4.48 8.33
N ASN A 99 -12.02 -3.73 8.32
CA ASN A 99 -13.17 -4.04 9.16
C ASN A 99 -14.07 -5.16 8.62
N VAL A 100 -13.88 -5.57 7.37
CA VAL A 100 -14.47 -6.77 6.77
C VAL A 100 -13.33 -7.55 6.12
N PRO A 101 -12.46 -8.21 6.91
CA PRO A 101 -11.30 -8.86 6.35
C PRO A 101 -11.69 -10.12 5.55
N PRO A 102 -10.95 -10.44 4.47
CA PRO A 102 -11.22 -11.62 3.66
C PRO A 102 -11.21 -12.90 4.49
N GLY A 103 -12.20 -13.78 4.26
CA GLY A 103 -12.30 -15.08 4.93
C GLY A 103 -12.75 -15.05 6.40
N MET A 104 -13.03 -13.88 6.98
CA MET A 104 -13.41 -13.73 8.39
C MET A 104 -14.78 -13.04 8.51
N PRO A 105 -15.88 -13.80 8.43
CA PRO A 105 -17.22 -13.25 8.60
C PRO A 105 -17.49 -12.87 10.06
N ASN A 106 -18.43 -11.94 10.28
CA ASN A 106 -18.99 -11.58 11.59
C ASN A 106 -18.03 -10.96 12.61
N VAL A 107 -16.92 -10.36 12.17
CA VAL A 107 -16.04 -9.61 13.09
C VAL A 107 -16.70 -8.29 13.50
N LYS A 108 -16.68 -8.01 14.81
CA LYS A 108 -17.15 -6.73 15.35
C LYS A 108 -15.98 -5.75 15.43
N THR A 109 -16.13 -4.58 14.82
CA THR A 109 -15.09 -3.54 14.81
C THR A 109 -15.63 -2.20 15.29
N LYS A 110 -14.72 -1.33 15.73
CA LYS A 110 -15.02 0.06 16.09
C LYS A 110 -14.73 1.05 14.96
N SER A 111 -14.11 0.56 13.89
CA SER A 111 -13.58 1.32 12.78
C SER A 111 -14.08 0.76 11.46
N ASN A 112 -14.18 1.63 10.45
CA ASN A 112 -14.41 1.27 9.05
C ASN A 112 -13.15 1.36 8.19
N SER A 113 -11.99 1.69 8.80
CA SER A 113 -10.72 1.87 8.11
C SER A 113 -10.19 0.57 7.53
N LYS A 114 -9.59 0.66 6.33
CA LYS A 114 -8.98 -0.46 5.62
C LYS A 114 -7.70 0.00 4.93
N GLY A 115 -6.73 -0.88 4.83
CA GLY A 115 -5.44 -0.57 4.21
C GLY A 115 -4.34 -1.56 4.53
N VAL A 116 -3.17 -1.25 4.00
CA VAL A 116 -1.96 -2.07 4.11
C VAL A 116 -0.75 -1.15 4.26
N ILE A 117 0.14 -1.46 5.20
CA ILE A 117 1.50 -0.91 5.27
C ILE A 117 2.43 -1.99 4.73
N ILE A 118 3.23 -1.69 3.72
CA ILE A 118 4.16 -2.63 3.07
C ILE A 118 5.58 -2.09 3.28
N VAL A 119 6.49 -2.94 3.71
CA VAL A 119 7.88 -2.61 4.03
C VAL A 119 8.81 -3.59 3.30
N GLN A 120 9.90 -3.08 2.76
CA GLN A 120 10.97 -3.88 2.20
C GLN A 120 12.10 -4.02 3.24
N THR A 121 12.39 -5.24 3.66
CA THR A 121 13.33 -5.55 4.75
C THR A 121 14.72 -5.91 4.23
N THR A 122 15.04 -5.51 3.00
CA THR A 122 16.39 -5.69 2.44
C THR A 122 17.34 -4.75 3.17
N GLN A 123 18.48 -5.27 3.63
CA GLN A 123 19.44 -4.48 4.38
C GLN A 123 19.83 -3.19 3.63
N ASN A 124 19.86 -2.05 4.36
CA ASN A 124 20.19 -0.73 3.83
C ASN A 124 19.25 -0.21 2.72
N THR A 125 18.03 -0.74 2.64
CA THR A 125 16.99 -0.22 1.75
C THR A 125 15.94 0.49 2.59
N ASP A 126 15.63 1.75 2.27
CA ASP A 126 14.46 2.45 2.81
C ASP A 126 13.37 2.44 1.74
N ALA A 127 12.44 1.51 1.85
CA ALA A 127 11.33 1.42 0.93
C ALA A 127 10.07 0.90 1.61
N ALA A 128 9.05 1.75 1.65
CA ALA A 128 7.72 1.38 2.11
C ALA A 128 6.62 2.02 1.27
N SER A 129 5.43 1.45 1.37
CA SER A 129 4.19 2.12 0.95
C SER A 129 3.09 1.95 1.97
N TRP A 130 2.15 2.89 1.92
CA TRP A 130 0.91 2.83 2.67
C TRP A 130 -0.27 2.95 1.72
N ILE A 131 -1.13 1.93 1.75
CA ILE A 131 -2.37 1.88 0.99
C ILE A 131 -3.55 2.11 1.94
N VAL A 132 -4.46 3.00 1.56
CA VAL A 132 -5.76 3.18 2.18
C VAL A 132 -6.84 2.90 1.14
N HIS A 133 -7.86 2.12 1.49
CA HIS A 133 -8.93 1.80 0.57
C HIS A 133 -10.29 1.65 1.24
N THR A 134 -11.31 1.48 0.41
CA THR A 134 -12.72 1.30 0.83
C THR A 134 -13.26 -0.11 0.60
N VAL A 135 -12.52 -0.96 -0.12
CA VAL A 135 -12.94 -2.31 -0.55
C VAL A 135 -13.02 -3.31 0.62
N PRO A 136 -14.20 -3.82 1.01
CA PRO A 136 -14.30 -4.92 1.97
C PRO A 136 -13.78 -6.24 1.36
N GLY A 137 -13.27 -7.16 2.17
CA GLY A 137 -12.77 -8.45 1.69
C GLY A 137 -11.45 -8.38 0.90
N PHE A 138 -10.71 -7.27 0.98
CA PHE A 138 -9.50 -7.01 0.19
C PHE A 138 -8.40 -6.34 1.04
N PRO A 139 -7.10 -6.56 0.72
CA PRO A 139 -6.59 -7.69 -0.06
C PRO A 139 -6.60 -8.98 0.77
N ALA A 140 -6.57 -10.12 0.08
CA ALA A 140 -6.53 -11.43 0.72
C ALA A 140 -5.08 -11.82 1.08
N ALA A 141 -4.63 -11.41 2.26
CA ALA A 141 -3.25 -11.58 2.74
C ALA A 141 -2.76 -13.03 2.57
N LYS A 142 -1.66 -13.23 1.83
CA LYS A 142 -1.01 -14.53 1.55
C LYS A 142 -1.88 -15.64 0.94
N THR A 143 -3.01 -15.29 0.31
CA THR A 143 -3.95 -16.29 -0.29
C THR A 143 -4.12 -16.15 -1.80
N GLY A 144 -3.27 -15.36 -2.45
CA GLY A 144 -3.38 -15.03 -3.88
C GLY A 144 -4.24 -13.79 -4.13
N TYR A 145 -4.09 -13.22 -5.32
CA TYR A 145 -4.83 -12.02 -5.70
C TYR A 145 -6.29 -12.36 -5.96
N SER A 146 -7.19 -11.70 -5.24
CA SER A 146 -8.63 -11.85 -5.44
C SER A 146 -9.32 -10.51 -5.25
N TRP A 147 -10.04 -10.08 -6.29
CA TRP A 147 -10.96 -8.95 -6.19
C TRP A 147 -12.35 -9.43 -5.78
N PRO A 148 -12.96 -8.85 -4.74
CA PRO A 148 -14.31 -9.23 -4.31
C PRO A 148 -15.35 -8.88 -5.39
N VAL A 149 -15.88 -9.89 -6.10
CA VAL A 149 -16.79 -9.68 -7.24
C VAL A 149 -18.05 -8.89 -6.86
N ALA A 150 -18.57 -9.07 -5.64
CA ALA A 150 -19.71 -8.31 -5.13
C ALA A 150 -19.46 -6.78 -5.11
N GLU A 151 -18.21 -6.37 -4.96
CA GLU A 151 -17.80 -4.97 -4.91
C GLU A 151 -17.75 -4.31 -6.30
N ASN A 152 -18.01 -5.06 -7.38
CA ASN A 152 -18.22 -4.45 -8.70
C ASN A 152 -19.45 -3.55 -8.72
N ALA A 153 -20.49 -3.85 -7.94
CA ALA A 153 -21.69 -3.03 -7.85
C ALA A 153 -21.44 -1.68 -7.15
N ASN A 154 -20.41 -1.58 -6.31
CA ASN A 154 -20.13 -0.42 -5.46
C ASN A 154 -19.03 0.49 -6.04
N GLY A 155 -18.98 1.74 -5.58
CA GLY A 155 -17.88 2.65 -5.87
C GLY A 155 -16.75 2.49 -4.85
N HIS A 156 -15.50 2.52 -5.29
CA HIS A 156 -14.34 2.41 -4.40
C HIS A 156 -13.23 3.40 -4.71
N LEU A 157 -12.63 3.92 -3.65
CA LEU A 157 -11.39 4.67 -3.67
C LEU A 157 -10.26 3.81 -3.10
N LEU A 158 -9.10 3.86 -3.76
CA LEU A 158 -7.83 3.33 -3.29
C LEU A 158 -6.76 4.42 -3.44
N ILE A 159 -5.96 4.62 -2.41
CA ILE A 159 -4.84 5.57 -2.38
C ILE A 159 -3.59 4.78 -2.00
N CYS A 160 -2.51 4.95 -2.73
CA CYS A 160 -1.19 4.45 -2.40
C CYS A 160 -0.23 5.62 -2.24
N LEU A 161 0.55 5.62 -1.16
CA LEU A 161 1.63 6.57 -0.89
C LEU A 161 2.95 5.81 -0.75
N THR A 162 3.94 6.14 -1.57
CA THR A 162 5.32 5.70 -1.37
C THR A 162 5.93 6.57 -0.29
N ILE A 163 6.47 5.96 0.76
CA ILE A 163 6.93 6.63 1.97
C ILE A 163 8.29 6.09 2.40
N SER A 164 9.03 6.89 3.17
CA SER A 164 10.13 6.37 3.97
C SER A 164 9.57 5.58 5.15
N GLU A 165 10.26 4.52 5.56
CA GLU A 165 9.94 3.72 6.74
C GLU A 165 9.87 4.56 8.02
N SER A 166 10.62 5.66 8.07
CA SER A 166 10.55 6.65 9.16
C SER A 166 9.15 7.23 9.38
N GLN A 167 8.29 7.23 8.35
CA GLN A 167 6.91 7.74 8.42
C GLN A 167 5.94 6.73 9.06
N ILE A 168 6.30 5.45 9.17
CA ILE A 168 5.41 4.38 9.63
C ILE A 168 4.89 4.64 11.04
N ASN A 169 5.73 5.13 11.95
CA ASN A 169 5.31 5.40 13.32
C ASN A 169 4.26 6.52 13.41
N ALA A 170 4.33 7.53 12.53
CA ALA A 170 3.33 8.60 12.46
C ALA A 170 2.01 8.10 11.84
N ILE A 171 2.09 7.19 10.85
CA ILE A 171 0.91 6.50 10.31
C ILE A 171 0.27 5.63 11.39
N ALA A 172 1.07 4.87 12.12
CA ALA A 172 0.59 4.03 13.21
C ALA A 172 -0.08 4.84 14.32
N ALA A 173 0.41 6.05 14.64
CA ALA A 173 -0.26 6.95 15.58
C ALA A 173 -1.68 7.34 15.10
N SER A 174 -1.86 7.58 13.80
CA SER A 174 -3.18 7.83 13.21
C SER A 174 -4.08 6.60 13.26
N LEU A 175 -3.55 5.43 12.91
CA LEU A 175 -4.28 4.17 12.93
C LEU A 175 -4.69 3.77 14.35
N LEU A 176 -3.82 3.94 15.34
CA LEU A 176 -4.17 3.74 16.76
C LEU A 176 -5.39 4.55 17.17
N ARG A 177 -5.51 5.79 16.66
CA ARG A 177 -6.69 6.60 16.92
C ARG A 177 -7.92 6.10 16.16
N ALA A 178 -7.75 5.59 14.95
CA ALA A 178 -8.83 5.06 14.14
C ALA A 178 -9.33 3.68 14.60
N GLU A 179 -8.62 2.98 15.48
CA GLU A 179 -8.97 1.66 16.04
C GLU A 179 -9.31 0.59 14.98
N PRO A 180 -8.51 0.41 13.90
CA PRO A 180 -8.81 -0.57 12.87
C PRO A 180 -8.59 -1.99 13.37
N LEU A 181 -9.29 -2.93 12.76
CA LEU A 181 -9.00 -4.35 12.93
C LEU A 181 -7.78 -4.72 12.08
N VAL A 182 -6.64 -4.94 12.73
CA VAL A 182 -5.46 -5.57 12.12
C VAL A 182 -5.73 -7.07 12.02
N HIS A 183 -5.65 -7.62 10.81
CA HIS A 183 -5.95 -9.03 10.55
C HIS A 183 -4.74 -9.83 10.06
N TYR A 184 -3.64 -9.15 9.74
CA TYR A 184 -2.37 -9.77 9.39
C TYR A 184 -1.23 -8.81 9.71
N ASN A 185 -0.13 -9.32 10.25
CA ASN A 185 1.11 -8.58 10.45
C ASN A 185 2.30 -9.55 10.43
N ASP A 186 3.24 -9.34 9.51
CA ASP A 186 4.53 -10.04 9.49
C ASP A 186 5.74 -9.08 9.44
N ILE A 187 5.53 -7.78 9.71
CA ILE A 187 6.63 -6.82 9.85
C ILE A 187 7.42 -7.16 11.13
N PRO A 188 8.71 -7.51 11.02
CA PRO A 188 9.48 -7.95 12.17
C PRO A 188 9.84 -6.75 13.06
N GLU A 189 10.03 -7.02 14.36
CA GLU A 189 10.34 -5.97 15.34
C GLU A 189 11.63 -5.21 15.02
N THR A 190 12.56 -5.83 14.30
CA THR A 190 13.81 -5.20 13.83
C THR A 190 13.59 -4.00 12.91
N GLU A 191 12.52 -3.99 12.12
CA GLU A 191 12.17 -2.85 11.23
C GLU A 191 11.43 -1.73 11.98
N THR A 192 10.94 -2.03 13.18
CA THR A 192 10.05 -1.13 13.92
C THR A 192 10.67 -0.67 15.24
N VAL A 193 12.00 -0.82 15.37
CA VAL A 193 12.76 -0.34 16.52
C VAL A 193 12.52 1.17 16.70
N GLY A 194 12.10 1.56 17.91
CA GLY A 194 11.75 2.94 18.23
C GLY A 194 10.35 3.38 17.75
N MET A 195 9.60 2.54 17.03
CA MET A 195 8.25 2.83 16.56
C MET A 195 7.18 2.43 17.58
N GLN A 196 7.15 3.12 18.71
CA GLN A 196 6.23 2.81 19.83
C GLN A 196 4.74 2.76 19.46
N TYR A 197 4.29 3.55 18.48
CA TYR A 197 2.88 3.54 18.05
C TYR A 197 2.59 2.34 17.16
N PHE A 198 3.56 1.92 16.34
CA PHE A 198 3.44 0.70 15.55
C PHE A 198 3.33 -0.52 16.47
N LYS A 199 4.19 -0.62 17.49
CA LYS A 199 4.12 -1.72 18.47
C LYS A 199 2.76 -1.81 19.16
N LYS A 200 2.21 -0.68 19.61
CA LYS A 200 0.86 -0.64 20.19
C LYS A 200 -0.21 -1.06 19.18
N LEU A 201 -0.09 -0.65 17.91
CA LEU A 201 -1.03 -1.02 16.86
C LEU A 201 -1.00 -2.53 16.58
N SER A 202 0.20 -3.11 16.45
CA SER A 202 0.38 -4.54 16.20
C SER A 202 -0.12 -5.39 17.37
N ASP A 203 0.02 -4.89 18.60
CA ASP A 203 -0.43 -5.57 19.82
C ASP A 203 -1.92 -5.32 20.12
N GLY A 204 -2.65 -4.56 19.30
CA GLY A 204 -4.07 -4.24 19.49
C GLY A 204 -4.36 -3.33 20.69
N GLN A 205 -3.37 -2.55 21.14
CA GLN A 205 -3.45 -1.66 22.30
C GLN A 205 -3.93 -0.27 21.91
N PHE A 206 -5.23 -0.03 22.01
CA PHE A 206 -5.85 1.24 21.63
C PHE A 206 -6.05 2.20 22.82
N PRO A 207 -5.79 3.52 22.66
CA PRO A 207 -6.08 4.50 23.70
C PRO A 207 -7.57 4.57 24.03
N THR A 208 -7.93 4.40 25.30
CA THR A 208 -9.32 4.48 25.79
C THR A 208 -9.70 5.86 26.32
N VAL A 209 -8.73 6.78 26.41
CA VAL A 209 -8.88 8.11 26.99
C VAL A 209 -8.59 9.22 25.95
N PRO A 210 -9.02 10.47 26.23
CA PRO A 210 -8.76 11.63 25.37
C PRO A 210 -7.26 11.88 25.08
N PRO A 211 -6.91 12.61 24.00
CA PRO A 211 -7.82 13.22 23.01
C PRO A 211 -8.60 12.15 22.23
N TYR A 212 -9.71 12.46 21.55
CA TYR A 212 -10.45 11.47 20.73
C TYR A 212 -10.28 11.68 19.21
N LEU A 213 -9.50 12.70 18.87
CA LEU A 213 -9.11 13.10 17.53
C LEU A 213 -7.58 13.16 17.46
N SER A 214 -7.01 12.89 16.29
CA SER A 214 -5.60 13.12 16.02
C SER A 214 -5.40 13.70 14.64
N ARG A 215 -4.37 14.53 14.51
CA ARG A 215 -3.82 14.97 13.23
C ARG A 215 -2.35 14.60 13.21
N GLN A 216 -1.94 13.84 12.20
CA GLN A 216 -0.54 13.57 11.91
C GLN A 216 -0.22 14.13 10.53
N SER A 217 1.03 14.53 10.34
CA SER A 217 1.54 14.94 9.03
C SER A 217 2.67 14.01 8.65
N ILE A 218 2.58 13.43 7.45
CA ILE A 218 3.62 12.58 6.86
C ILE A 218 4.08 13.19 5.54
N LYS A 219 5.20 12.69 5.02
CA LYS A 219 5.69 13.02 3.69
C LYS A 219 5.84 11.79 2.83
N THR A 220 5.56 11.93 1.54
CA THR A 220 5.92 10.93 0.53
C THR A 220 7.44 10.93 0.30
N ALA A 221 7.97 9.91 -0.38
CA ALA A 221 9.41 9.64 -0.44
C ALA A 221 10.17 10.33 -1.59
N ALA A 222 9.47 10.87 -2.60
CA ALA A 222 10.14 11.52 -3.72
C ALA A 222 10.90 12.78 -3.29
N GLN A 223 11.87 13.19 -4.12
CA GLN A 223 12.68 14.40 -3.89
C GLN A 223 11.81 15.65 -3.70
N ALA A 224 10.73 15.78 -4.48
CA ALA A 224 9.70 16.80 -4.31
C ALA A 224 8.53 16.23 -3.48
N ALA A 225 8.81 15.92 -2.21
CA ALA A 225 7.87 15.24 -1.32
C ALA A 225 6.55 16.01 -1.14
N VAL A 226 5.44 15.28 -1.19
CA VAL A 226 4.10 15.78 -0.89
C VAL A 226 3.83 15.61 0.60
N THR A 227 3.36 16.67 1.25
CA THR A 227 2.90 16.60 2.64
C THR A 227 1.46 16.09 2.68
N VAL A 228 1.22 15.01 3.42
CA VAL A 228 -0.09 14.41 3.62
C VAL A 228 -0.50 14.59 5.07
N ASN A 229 -1.65 15.22 5.29
CA ASN A 229 -2.24 15.37 6.61
C ASN A 229 -3.27 14.27 6.85
N VAL A 230 -3.04 13.44 7.86
CA VAL A 230 -3.92 12.34 8.26
C VAL A 230 -4.73 12.79 9.47
N TYR A 231 -6.06 12.77 9.31
CA TYR A 231 -7.01 13.06 10.38
C TYR A 231 -7.67 11.77 10.80
N SER A 232 -7.71 11.50 12.10
CA SER A 232 -8.29 10.27 12.63
C SER A 232 -9.15 10.56 13.86
N LYS A 233 -10.20 9.76 14.03
CA LYS A 233 -11.10 9.82 15.18
C LYS A 233 -11.34 8.42 15.74
N SER A 234 -11.48 8.35 17.06
CA SER A 234 -11.91 7.12 17.76
C SER A 234 -13.42 6.93 17.67
N ALA A 235 -13.90 5.71 17.94
CA ALA A 235 -15.34 5.45 18.05
C ALA A 235 -15.99 6.23 19.21
N SER A 236 -15.20 6.55 20.25
CA SER A 236 -15.61 7.37 21.38
C SER A 236 -15.64 8.87 21.07
N SER A 237 -15.20 9.30 19.88
CA SER A 237 -15.28 10.69 19.44
C SER A 237 -16.75 11.08 19.20
N ARG A 238 -17.40 11.56 20.25
CA ARG A 238 -18.72 12.20 20.16
C ARG A 238 -18.51 13.69 19.86
N TYR A 239 -18.97 14.13 18.69
CA TYR A 239 -19.66 15.42 18.66
C TYR A 239 -21.02 15.20 19.32
N GLY A 240 -21.39 16.09 20.24
CA GLY A 240 -22.66 16.04 20.95
C GLY A 240 -23.83 15.89 19.98
N LYS A 241 -24.85 15.14 20.42
CA LYS A 241 -26.20 15.39 19.92
C LYS A 241 -26.63 16.80 20.31
#